data_AF-A0A316HQ74-F1
#
_entry.id   AF-A0A316HQ74-F1
#
_cell.length_a   1.000
_cell.length_b   1.000
_cell.length_c   1.000
_cell.angle_alpha   90.00
_cell.angle_beta   90.00
_cell.angle_gamma   90.00
#
_symmetry.space_group_name_H-M   'P 1'
#
loop_
_entity.id
_entity.type
_entity.pdbx_description
1 polymer ?
#
loop_
_entity_poly.entity_id
_entity_poly.type
_entity_poly.pdbx_seq_one_letter_code
_entity_poly.pdbx_strand_id
1 'polypeptide(L)'
;MANELTIPALPCPDIDEIASFYEMLGFEITYRQARPNPYVAVRREDINLHFFGMDGYDPAQSYSTCLIIVPDTSELFEAFAAGMRAVHGKLLISGIPRMTRPRLRNDRYTGFTVIDPGGNWIRINRATQEPEATTKLAKAMEDAARQADARGNERQALKILEGALKRADGSEAELQEAQQFREELIERVNASVSNESGPRPGA
;
A
#
# COMPACT_ATOMS: atom_id res chain seq x y z
N MET A 1 -22.15 -19.63 20.36
CA MET A 1 -21.72 -20.14 19.04
C MET A 1 -20.26 -19.75 18.89
N ALA A 2 -19.45 -20.61 18.29
CA ALA A 2 -18.03 -20.36 18.06
C ALA A 2 -17.74 -20.76 16.61
N ASN A 3 -16.76 -20.11 15.98
CA ASN A 3 -16.36 -20.26 14.57
C ASN A 3 -17.27 -19.55 13.54
N GLU A 4 -17.95 -18.47 13.92
CA GLU A 4 -18.59 -17.56 12.96
C GLU A 4 -17.54 -16.89 12.07
N LEU A 5 -17.85 -16.80 10.77
CA LEU A 5 -16.95 -16.26 9.75
C LEU A 5 -17.58 -15.03 9.08
N THR A 6 -16.83 -13.94 9.04
CA THR A 6 -17.22 -12.69 8.36
C THR A 6 -16.29 -12.50 7.17
N ILE A 7 -16.85 -12.41 5.97
CA ILE A 7 -16.09 -12.24 4.72
C ILE A 7 -16.57 -10.96 4.03
N PRO A 8 -15.67 -10.04 3.67
CA PRO A 8 -16.02 -8.92 2.82
C PRO A 8 -16.35 -9.41 1.40
N ALA A 9 -17.49 -8.96 0.86
CA ALA A 9 -17.81 -9.09 -0.55
C ALA A 9 -17.68 -7.70 -1.19
N LEU A 10 -16.80 -7.57 -2.19
CA LEU A 10 -16.40 -6.30 -2.78
C LEU A 10 -16.86 -6.21 -4.25
N PRO A 11 -17.29 -5.04 -4.74
CA PRO A 11 -17.71 -4.88 -6.13
C PRO A 11 -16.51 -4.88 -7.09
N CYS A 12 -16.74 -5.33 -8.31
CA CYS A 12 -15.79 -5.22 -9.40
C CYS A 12 -16.50 -5.14 -10.76
N PRO A 13 -15.87 -4.56 -11.80
CA PRO A 13 -16.41 -4.58 -13.15
C PRO A 13 -16.20 -5.94 -13.83
N ASP A 14 -15.10 -6.64 -13.51
CA ASP A 14 -14.72 -7.92 -14.10
C ASP A 14 -14.09 -8.84 -13.05
N ILE A 15 -14.68 -10.02 -12.85
CA ILE A 15 -14.21 -11.01 -11.88
C ILE A 15 -12.93 -11.73 -12.33
N ASP A 16 -12.64 -11.79 -13.63
CA ASP A 16 -11.45 -12.46 -14.17
C ASP A 16 -10.21 -11.58 -14.06
N GLU A 17 -10.38 -10.26 -14.20
CA GLU A 17 -9.34 -9.28 -13.89
C GLU A 17 -8.99 -9.29 -12.40
N ILE A 18 -9.99 -9.35 -11.53
CA ILE A 18 -9.81 -9.52 -10.08
C ILE A 18 -9.07 -10.83 -9.78
N ALA A 19 -9.55 -11.95 -10.34
CA ALA A 19 -8.93 -13.26 -10.12
C ALA A 19 -7.44 -13.24 -10.46
N SER A 20 -7.10 -12.78 -11.67
CA SER A 20 -5.72 -12.69 -12.16
C SER A 20 -4.85 -11.79 -11.27
N PHE A 21 -5.41 -10.67 -10.80
CA PHE A 21 -4.70 -9.74 -9.92
C PHE A 21 -4.39 -10.37 -8.55
N TYR A 22 -5.36 -11.03 -7.92
CA TYR A 22 -5.13 -11.65 -6.60
C TYR A 22 -4.27 -12.92 -6.69
N GLU A 23 -4.35 -13.69 -7.78
CA GLU A 23 -3.41 -14.79 -8.05
C GLU A 23 -1.97 -14.29 -8.16
N MET A 24 -1.73 -13.16 -8.86
CA MET A 24 -0.42 -12.51 -8.88
C MET A 24 0.09 -12.15 -7.47
N LEU A 25 -0.81 -11.77 -6.56
CA LEU A 25 -0.47 -11.47 -5.16
C LEU A 25 -0.31 -12.75 -4.29
N GLY A 26 -0.42 -13.93 -4.88
CA GLY A 26 -0.25 -15.22 -4.20
C GLY A 26 -1.51 -15.74 -3.51
N PHE A 27 -2.69 -15.24 -3.87
CA PHE A 27 -3.96 -15.86 -3.47
C PHE A 27 -4.29 -17.04 -4.38
N GLU A 28 -5.04 -18.00 -3.87
CA GLU A 28 -5.69 -19.04 -4.66
C GLU A 28 -7.16 -18.68 -4.91
N ILE A 29 -7.70 -19.10 -6.05
CA ILE A 29 -9.14 -19.02 -6.32
C ILE A 29 -9.83 -20.20 -5.64
N THR A 30 -10.72 -19.93 -4.69
CA THR A 30 -11.47 -20.97 -3.97
C THR A 30 -12.86 -21.20 -4.53
N TYR A 31 -13.41 -20.21 -5.23
CA TYR A 31 -14.68 -20.32 -5.94
C TYR A 31 -14.74 -19.33 -7.10
N ARG A 32 -15.34 -19.73 -8.22
CA ARG A 32 -15.58 -18.86 -9.37
C ARG A 32 -16.89 -19.22 -10.06
N GLN A 33 -17.69 -18.20 -10.34
CA GLN A 33 -18.92 -18.31 -11.13
C GLN A 33 -19.00 -17.14 -12.09
N ALA A 34 -19.02 -17.40 -13.40
CA ALA A 34 -19.14 -16.34 -14.40
C ALA A 34 -20.59 -15.88 -14.63
N ARG A 35 -21.57 -16.78 -14.51
CA ARG A 35 -23.00 -16.52 -14.72
C ARG A 35 -23.87 -17.41 -13.83
N PRO A 36 -25.12 -17.01 -13.53
CA PRO A 36 -25.76 -15.74 -13.90
C PRO A 36 -25.26 -14.54 -13.10
N ASN A 37 -24.71 -14.78 -11.90
CA ASN A 37 -24.18 -13.73 -11.02
C ASN A 37 -22.65 -13.86 -11.00
N PRO A 38 -21.91 -12.97 -11.67
CA PRO A 38 -20.45 -13.02 -11.65
C PRO A 38 -19.93 -12.91 -10.22
N TYR A 39 -19.12 -13.87 -9.80
CA TYR A 39 -18.58 -13.94 -8.46
C TYR A 39 -17.24 -14.68 -8.44
N VAL A 40 -16.30 -14.21 -7.64
CA VAL A 40 -15.05 -14.91 -7.37
C VAL A 40 -14.70 -14.81 -5.89
N ALA A 41 -14.24 -15.91 -5.30
CA ALA A 41 -13.67 -15.95 -3.98
C ALA A 41 -12.20 -16.30 -4.09
N VAL A 42 -11.37 -15.54 -3.37
CA VAL A 42 -9.93 -15.77 -3.30
C VAL A 42 -9.50 -15.92 -1.85
N ARG A 43 -8.49 -16.75 -1.62
CA ARG A 43 -7.96 -17.02 -0.29
C ARG A 43 -6.44 -16.94 -0.30
N ARG A 44 -5.87 -16.40 0.78
CA ARG A 44 -4.46 -16.53 1.09
C ARG A 44 -4.35 -16.79 2.59
N GLU A 45 -4.01 -18.03 2.96
CA GLU A 45 -4.06 -18.49 4.36
C GLU A 45 -5.44 -18.16 4.97
N ASP A 46 -5.50 -17.40 6.06
CA ASP A 46 -6.74 -17.02 6.73
C ASP A 46 -7.44 -15.81 6.09
N ILE A 47 -6.80 -15.12 5.14
CA ILE A 47 -7.38 -13.99 4.42
C ILE A 47 -8.35 -14.52 3.37
N ASN A 48 -9.64 -14.25 3.56
CA ASN A 48 -10.69 -14.60 2.61
C ASN A 48 -11.31 -13.31 2.06
N LEU A 49 -11.28 -13.13 0.75
CA LEU A 49 -11.86 -11.98 0.06
C LEU A 49 -12.80 -12.48 -1.04
N HIS A 50 -14.01 -11.96 -1.06
CA HIS A 50 -14.97 -12.28 -2.10
C HIS A 50 -15.25 -11.04 -2.95
N PHE A 51 -15.59 -11.27 -4.22
CA PHE A 51 -15.88 -10.24 -5.18
C PHE A 51 -17.11 -10.60 -6.00
N PHE A 52 -17.94 -9.60 -6.31
CA PHE A 52 -19.12 -9.75 -7.15
C PHE A 52 -19.06 -8.75 -8.31
N GLY A 53 -19.43 -9.21 -9.49
CA GLY A 53 -19.52 -8.36 -10.68
C GLY A 53 -20.70 -7.40 -10.58
N MET A 54 -20.49 -6.15 -10.93
CA MET A 54 -21.52 -5.12 -11.00
C MET A 54 -21.46 -4.40 -12.35
N ASP A 55 -22.52 -4.53 -13.14
CA ASP A 55 -22.60 -3.91 -14.46
C ASP A 55 -22.53 -2.39 -14.37
N GLY A 56 -21.71 -1.77 -15.23
CA GLY A 56 -21.54 -0.31 -15.28
C GLY A 56 -20.80 0.30 -14.08
N TYR A 57 -20.19 -0.53 -13.23
CA TYR A 57 -19.41 -0.06 -12.09
C TYR A 57 -18.11 0.63 -12.54
N ASP A 58 -17.87 1.84 -12.05
CA ASP A 58 -16.64 2.60 -12.27
C ASP A 58 -15.70 2.47 -11.06
N PRO A 59 -14.56 1.74 -11.20
CA PRO A 59 -13.55 1.62 -10.15
C PRO A 59 -13.05 2.95 -9.61
N ALA A 60 -13.00 4.00 -10.42
CA ALA A 60 -12.54 5.33 -9.99
C ALA A 60 -13.48 6.01 -8.99
N GLN A 61 -14.75 5.57 -8.92
CA GLN A 61 -15.78 6.05 -8.00
C GLN A 61 -16.03 5.10 -6.82
N SER A 62 -15.16 4.11 -6.61
CA SER A 62 -15.31 3.13 -5.52
C SER A 62 -15.21 3.79 -4.13
N TYR A 63 -16.19 3.49 -3.27
CA TYR A 63 -16.14 3.76 -1.82
C TYR A 63 -15.81 2.50 -1.00
N SER A 64 -15.59 1.37 -1.67
CA SER A 64 -15.45 0.06 -1.04
C SER A 64 -14.11 -0.06 -0.34
N THR A 65 -14.12 -0.60 0.88
CA THR A 65 -12.91 -0.81 1.66
C THR A 65 -13.00 -2.07 2.52
N CYS A 66 -11.85 -2.70 2.73
CA CYS A 66 -11.67 -3.83 3.62
C CYS A 66 -10.48 -3.54 4.55
N LEU A 67 -10.58 -3.97 5.81
CA LEU A 67 -9.46 -3.97 6.74
C LEU A 67 -8.93 -5.39 6.89
N ILE A 68 -7.64 -5.59 6.65
CA ILE A 68 -6.93 -6.82 6.96
C ILE A 68 -5.96 -6.49 8.10
N ILE A 69 -6.06 -7.23 9.19
CA ILE A 69 -5.22 -7.06 10.37
C ILE A 69 -4.28 -8.26 10.46
N VAL A 70 -2.98 -8.02 10.39
CA VAL A 70 -1.95 -9.06 10.40
C VAL A 70 -0.93 -8.84 11.53
N PRO A 71 -0.25 -9.90 12.00
CA PRO A 71 0.82 -9.75 12.99
C PRO A 71 2.06 -9.01 12.44
N ASP A 72 2.41 -9.24 11.18
CA ASP A 72 3.51 -8.59 10.47
C ASP A 72 3.06 -8.14 9.08
N THR A 73 3.11 -6.83 8.82
CA THR A 73 2.75 -6.28 7.50
C THR A 73 3.89 -6.35 6.50
N SER A 74 5.13 -6.59 6.97
CA SER A 74 6.35 -6.60 6.17
C SER A 74 6.40 -7.79 5.23
N GLU A 75 6.15 -8.98 5.76
CA GLU A 75 6.11 -10.21 4.98
C GLU A 75 5.04 -10.14 3.87
N LEU A 76 3.84 -9.66 4.21
CA LEU A 76 2.76 -9.56 3.23
C LEU A 76 3.05 -8.52 2.14
N PHE A 77 3.63 -7.36 2.51
CA PHE A 77 4.02 -6.36 1.52
C PHE A 77 5.08 -6.89 0.56
N GLU A 78 6.15 -7.51 1.08
CA GLU A 78 7.24 -8.00 0.22
C GLU A 78 6.76 -9.11 -0.71
N ALA A 79 5.89 -10.01 -0.25
CA ALA A 79 5.26 -11.02 -1.08
C ALA A 79 4.46 -10.39 -2.23
N PHE A 80 3.62 -9.39 -1.93
CA PHE A 80 2.83 -8.69 -2.95
C PHE A 80 3.71 -7.91 -3.92
N ALA A 81 4.74 -7.24 -3.41
CA ALA A 81 5.67 -6.47 -4.21
C ALA A 81 6.48 -7.39 -5.15
N ALA A 82 6.88 -8.57 -4.68
CA ALA A 82 7.53 -9.59 -5.51
C ALA A 82 6.60 -10.07 -6.64
N GLY A 83 5.33 -10.37 -6.33
CA GLY A 83 4.33 -10.75 -7.34
C GLY A 83 4.14 -9.68 -8.42
N MET A 84 3.95 -8.42 -8.01
CA MET A 84 3.84 -7.29 -8.94
C MET A 84 5.09 -7.13 -9.82
N ARG A 85 6.29 -7.25 -9.24
CA ARG A 85 7.54 -7.16 -9.99
C ARG A 85 7.70 -8.34 -10.96
N ALA A 86 7.28 -9.54 -10.59
CA ALA A 86 7.36 -10.71 -11.46
C ALA A 86 6.48 -10.55 -12.72
N VAL A 87 5.27 -10.02 -12.57
CA VAL A 87 4.30 -9.86 -13.68
C VAL A 87 4.51 -8.58 -14.47
N HIS A 88 4.79 -7.45 -13.80
CA HIS A 88 4.84 -6.13 -14.42
C HIS A 88 6.26 -5.53 -14.53
N GLY A 89 7.27 -6.21 -13.99
CA GLY A 89 8.65 -5.70 -13.92
C GLY A 89 8.85 -4.56 -12.91
N LYS A 90 7.79 -4.14 -12.21
CA LYS A 90 7.82 -2.99 -11.28
C LYS A 90 6.72 -3.08 -10.23
N LEU A 91 6.86 -2.27 -9.20
CA LEU A 91 5.78 -2.01 -8.24
C LEU A 91 4.76 -1.05 -8.85
N LEU A 92 3.48 -1.37 -8.77
CA LEU A 92 2.40 -0.49 -9.22
C LEU A 92 2.13 0.57 -8.13
N ILE A 93 2.60 1.80 -8.30
CA ILE A 93 2.50 2.86 -7.28
C ILE A 93 1.47 3.96 -7.60
N SER A 94 0.88 3.94 -8.80
CA SER A 94 -0.09 4.93 -9.27
C SER A 94 -1.15 4.28 -10.14
N GLY A 95 -2.29 4.96 -10.31
CA GLY A 95 -3.43 4.44 -11.07
C GLY A 95 -4.24 3.39 -10.30
N ILE A 96 -5.06 2.64 -11.03
CA ILE A 96 -5.83 1.49 -10.55
C ILE A 96 -5.45 0.32 -11.47
N PRO A 97 -4.94 -0.80 -10.94
CA PRO A 97 -4.58 -1.06 -9.54
C PRO A 97 -3.26 -0.39 -9.11
N ARG A 98 -3.06 -0.24 -7.79
CA ARG A 98 -1.80 0.22 -7.18
C ARG A 98 -1.62 -0.29 -5.75
N MET A 99 -0.40 -0.25 -5.23
CA MET A 99 -0.07 -0.52 -3.84
C MET A 99 0.74 0.65 -3.26
N THR A 100 0.28 1.20 -2.13
CA THR A 100 1.02 2.24 -1.42
C THR A 100 2.27 1.63 -0.81
N ARG A 101 3.37 2.38 -0.79
CA ARG A 101 4.54 1.95 -0.03
C ARG A 101 4.23 2.00 1.48
N PRO A 102 4.62 0.97 2.24
CA PRO A 102 4.42 0.94 3.67
C PRO A 102 5.30 1.99 4.33
N ARG A 103 4.83 2.51 5.45
CA ARG A 103 5.65 3.38 6.29
C ARG A 103 6.55 2.50 7.15
N LEU A 104 7.86 2.71 7.03
CA LEU A 104 8.85 2.08 7.88
C LEU A 104 8.89 2.77 9.25
N ARG A 105 8.89 1.98 10.32
CA ARG A 105 9.10 2.43 11.70
C ARG A 105 9.81 1.32 12.48
N ASN A 106 10.96 1.61 13.10
CA ASN A 106 11.77 0.64 13.83
C ASN A 106 12.04 -0.65 13.03
N ASP A 107 12.48 -0.52 11.78
CA ASP A 107 12.72 -1.63 10.83
C ASP A 107 11.47 -2.50 10.50
N ARG A 108 10.26 -1.99 10.75
CA ARG A 108 9.01 -2.70 10.45
C ARG A 108 8.01 -1.83 9.71
N TYR A 109 7.24 -2.44 8.82
CA TYR A 109 6.13 -1.74 8.18
C TYR A 109 4.95 -1.61 9.16
N THR A 110 4.40 -0.39 9.22
CA THR A 110 3.24 -0.08 10.08
C THR A 110 1.90 -0.35 9.40
N GLY A 111 1.89 -0.48 8.07
CA GLY A 111 0.73 -0.78 7.26
C GLY A 111 0.89 -0.27 5.83
N PHE A 112 0.06 -0.80 4.92
CA PHE A 112 -0.02 -0.38 3.53
C PHE A 112 -1.42 -0.63 2.96
N THR A 113 -1.73 -0.03 1.82
CA THR A 113 -3.01 -0.20 1.12
C THR A 113 -2.78 -0.76 -0.27
N VAL A 114 -3.56 -1.76 -0.65
CA VAL A 114 -3.75 -2.17 -2.04
C VAL A 114 -5.05 -1.57 -2.55
N ILE A 115 -4.98 -0.94 -3.71
CA ILE A 115 -6.14 -0.56 -4.51
C ILE A 115 -6.18 -1.54 -5.67
N ASP A 116 -7.15 -2.45 -5.65
CA ASP A 116 -7.28 -3.51 -6.65
C ASP A 116 -7.93 -3.00 -7.96
N PRO A 117 -8.07 -3.84 -9.01
CA PRO A 117 -8.71 -3.43 -10.26
C PRO A 117 -10.15 -2.91 -10.12
N GLY A 118 -10.88 -3.35 -9.10
CA GLY A 118 -12.20 -2.84 -8.75
C GLY A 118 -12.16 -1.48 -8.04
N GLY A 119 -10.98 -0.89 -7.83
CA GLY A 119 -10.83 0.34 -7.06
C GLY A 119 -11.05 0.15 -5.56
N ASN A 120 -11.15 -1.09 -5.08
CA ASN A 120 -11.41 -1.38 -3.67
C ASN A 120 -10.17 -1.10 -2.83
N TRP A 121 -10.36 -0.46 -1.68
CA TRP A 121 -9.27 -0.15 -0.75
C TRP A 121 -9.08 -1.26 0.27
N ILE A 122 -8.12 -2.14 0.02
CA ILE A 122 -7.70 -3.19 0.95
C ILE A 122 -6.61 -2.61 1.85
N ARG A 123 -6.93 -2.35 3.11
CA ARG A 123 -6.04 -1.69 4.07
C ARG A 123 -5.44 -2.73 5.00
N ILE A 124 -4.16 -3.01 4.82
CA ILE A 124 -3.39 -3.95 5.62
C ILE A 124 -2.77 -3.18 6.78
N ASN A 125 -3.16 -3.52 7.99
CA ASN A 125 -2.67 -2.89 9.22
C ASN A 125 -2.13 -3.96 10.17
N ARG A 126 -1.24 -3.55 11.07
CA ARG A 126 -0.77 -4.42 12.14
C ARG A 126 -1.80 -4.53 13.27
N ALA A 127 -1.88 -5.68 13.92
CA ALA A 127 -2.76 -5.89 15.07
C ALA A 127 -2.39 -5.01 16.28
N THR A 128 -1.09 -4.83 16.53
CA THR A 128 -0.59 -3.98 17.60
C THR A 128 -0.46 -2.54 17.12
N GLN A 129 -1.12 -1.61 17.80
CA GLN A 129 -0.79 -0.19 17.67
C GLN A 129 0.61 0.02 18.22
N GLU A 130 1.51 0.49 17.36
CA GLU A 130 2.82 0.95 17.81
C GLU A 130 2.62 2.13 18.77
N PRO A 131 3.39 2.22 19.87
CA PRO A 131 3.28 3.33 20.81
C PRO A 131 3.43 4.66 20.06
N GLU A 132 2.63 5.67 20.42
CA GLU A 132 2.68 6.98 19.74
C GLU A 132 4.11 7.55 19.71
N ALA A 133 4.46 8.26 18.63
CA ALA A 133 5.70 9.02 18.59
C ALA A 133 5.74 10.07 19.72
N THR A 134 6.62 9.86 20.69
CA THR A 134 6.77 10.77 21.83
C THR A 134 7.82 11.84 21.58
N THR A 135 8.89 11.51 20.83
CA THR A 135 9.99 12.44 20.52
C THR A 135 9.63 13.38 19.38
N LYS A 136 10.27 14.55 19.33
CA LYS A 136 10.08 15.52 18.24
C LYS A 136 10.53 14.95 16.90
N LEU A 137 11.60 14.14 16.89
CA LEU A 137 12.13 13.50 15.70
C LEU A 137 11.19 12.43 15.17
N ALA A 138 10.67 11.56 16.05
CA ALA A 138 9.67 10.55 15.67
C ALA A 138 8.40 11.19 15.09
N LYS A 139 7.90 12.28 15.67
CA LYS A 139 6.74 13.02 15.12
C LYS A 139 7.02 13.60 13.74
N ALA A 140 8.21 14.15 13.53
CA ALA A 140 8.61 14.68 12.23
C ALA A 140 8.75 13.59 11.17
N MET A 141 9.26 12.41 11.53
CA MET A 141 9.26 11.24 10.66
C MET A 141 7.84 10.84 10.27
N GLU A 142 6.91 10.81 11.24
CA GLU A 142 5.52 10.49 10.96
C GLU A 142 4.84 11.49 10.00
N ASP A 143 5.12 12.77 10.18
CA ASP A 143 4.61 13.84 9.30
C ASP A 143 5.23 13.77 7.91
N ALA A 144 6.54 13.52 7.80
CA ALA A 144 7.24 13.34 6.54
C ALA A 144 6.70 12.14 5.75
N ALA A 145 6.53 10.98 6.40
CA ALA A 145 5.94 9.79 5.80
C ALA A 145 4.49 10.05 5.32
N ARG A 146 3.70 10.82 6.09
CA ARG A 146 2.35 11.22 5.64
C ARG A 146 2.37 12.07 4.37
N GLN A 147 3.36 12.95 4.20
CA GLN A 147 3.48 13.74 2.98
C GLN A 147 3.98 12.92 1.80
N ALA A 148 5.03 12.11 1.99
CA ALA A 148 5.62 11.32 0.93
C ALA A 148 4.69 10.17 0.47
N ASP A 149 4.31 9.29 1.39
CA ASP A 149 3.71 8.01 1.01
C ASP A 149 2.20 8.14 0.77
N ALA A 150 1.50 8.95 1.56
CA ALA A 150 0.05 9.13 1.42
C ALA A 150 -0.34 10.24 0.44
N ARG A 151 0.49 11.28 0.26
CA ARG A 151 0.18 12.42 -0.60
C ARG A 151 1.09 12.56 -1.83
N GLY A 152 2.13 11.73 -1.94
CA GLY A 152 3.12 11.82 -3.04
C GLY A 152 3.98 13.08 -2.99
N ASN A 153 3.98 13.84 -1.89
CA ASN A 153 4.71 15.10 -1.77
C ASN A 153 6.08 14.90 -1.12
N GLU A 154 6.98 14.31 -1.90
CA GLU A 154 8.34 13.94 -1.47
C GLU A 154 9.18 15.16 -1.05
N ARG A 155 9.06 16.29 -1.77
CA ARG A 155 9.80 17.53 -1.45
C ARG A 155 9.40 18.10 -0.09
N GLN A 156 8.10 18.11 0.22
CA GLN A 156 7.62 18.58 1.52
C GLN A 156 8.02 17.62 2.65
N ALA A 157 7.98 16.31 2.38
CA ALA A 157 8.45 15.31 3.33
C ALA A 157 9.93 15.51 3.70
N LEU A 158 10.79 15.67 2.68
CA LEU A 158 12.23 15.91 2.88
C LEU A 158 12.48 17.17 3.71
N LYS A 159 11.78 18.27 3.40
CA LYS A 159 11.89 19.52 4.15
C LYS A 159 11.54 19.37 5.64
N ILE A 160 10.47 18.63 5.96
CA ILE A 160 10.06 18.36 7.35
C ILE A 160 11.16 17.59 8.08
N LEU A 161 11.63 16.51 7.45
CA LEU A 161 12.60 15.59 8.05
C LEU A 161 13.97 16.24 8.27
N GLU A 162 14.49 16.97 7.28
CA GLU A 162 15.75 17.71 7.41
C GLU A 162 15.68 18.78 8.49
N GLY A 163 14.54 19.47 8.61
CA GLY A 163 14.33 20.46 9.66
C GLY A 163 14.38 19.84 11.06
N ALA A 164 13.85 18.63 11.23
CA ALA A 164 13.89 17.92 12.50
C ALA A 164 15.29 17.38 12.81
N LEU A 165 15.97 16.77 11.83
CA LEU A 165 17.35 16.28 11.97
C LEU A 165 18.33 17.39 12.37
N LYS A 166 18.17 18.61 11.85
CA LYS A 166 19.00 19.77 12.24
C LYS A 166 18.82 20.20 13.71
N ARG A 167 17.69 19.84 14.32
CA ARG A 167 17.36 20.16 15.72
C ARG A 167 17.55 19.00 16.67
N ALA A 168 17.86 17.81 16.15
CA ALA A 168 18.14 16.63 16.94
C ALA A 168 19.47 16.83 17.69
N ASP A 169 19.54 16.37 18.93
CA ASP A 169 20.76 16.46 19.73
C ASP A 169 21.65 15.21 19.62
N GLY A 170 21.17 14.18 18.89
CA GLY A 170 21.91 12.96 18.61
C GLY A 170 21.66 11.86 19.64
N SER A 171 20.89 12.14 20.70
CA SER A 171 20.53 11.15 21.72
C SER A 171 19.23 10.40 21.40
N GLU A 172 18.48 10.85 20.40
CA GLU A 172 17.23 10.22 19.97
C GLU A 172 17.47 8.84 19.36
N ALA A 173 16.73 7.84 19.84
CA ALA A 173 16.81 6.46 19.33
C ALA A 173 16.46 6.38 17.83
N GLU A 174 15.64 7.31 17.33
CA GLU A 174 15.18 7.33 15.95
C GLU A 174 16.18 7.99 14.96
N LEU A 175 17.36 8.44 15.42
CA LEU A 175 18.28 9.22 14.59
C LEU A 175 18.74 8.47 13.33
N GLN A 176 19.12 7.20 13.47
CA GLN A 176 19.59 6.39 12.35
C GLN A 176 18.49 6.16 11.32
N GLU A 177 17.28 5.82 11.77
CA GLU A 177 16.13 5.60 10.89
C GLU A 177 15.72 6.90 10.19
N ALA A 178 15.74 8.03 10.89
CA ALA A 178 15.48 9.34 10.30
C ALA A 178 16.49 9.71 9.20
N GLN A 179 17.76 9.32 9.35
CA GLN A 179 18.80 9.55 8.35
C GLN A 179 18.60 8.67 7.11
N GLN A 180 18.29 7.39 7.29
CA GLN A 180 17.98 6.48 6.19
C GLN A 180 16.74 6.95 5.41
N PHE A 181 15.68 7.36 6.11
CA PHE A 181 14.48 7.86 5.45
C PHE A 181 14.76 9.17 4.68
N ARG A 182 15.65 10.03 5.18
CA ARG A 182 16.10 11.22 4.44
C ARG A 182 16.81 10.83 3.14
N GLU A 183 17.73 9.87 3.18
CA GLU A 183 18.48 9.41 2.00
C GLU A 183 17.54 8.83 0.95
N GLU A 184 16.59 8.00 1.37
CA GLU A 184 15.57 7.47 0.47
C GLU A 184 14.73 8.59 -0.17
N LEU A 185 14.31 9.60 0.61
CA LEU A 185 13.57 10.75 0.07
C LEU A 185 14.39 11.57 -0.94
N ILE A 186 15.70 11.70 -0.73
CA ILE A 186 16.59 12.38 -1.70
C ILE A 186 16.62 11.61 -3.02
N GLU A 187 16.77 10.28 -2.96
CA GLU A 187 16.75 9.43 -4.16
C GLU A 187 15.43 9.55 -4.91
N ARG A 188 14.30 9.51 -4.19
CA ARG A 188 12.95 9.67 -4.75
C ARG A 188 12.76 11.03 -5.46
N VAL A 189 13.17 12.12 -4.80
CA VAL A 189 13.13 13.47 -5.38
C VAL A 189 14.02 13.58 -6.62
N ASN A 190 15.20 12.96 -6.63
CA ASN A 190 16.09 12.97 -7.78
C ASN A 190 15.52 12.15 -8.96
N ALA A 191 14.87 11.02 -8.67
CA ALA A 191 14.21 10.20 -9.67
C ALA A 191 13.02 10.92 -10.33
N SER A 192 12.23 11.68 -9.56
CA SER A 192 11.11 12.46 -10.12
C SER A 192 11.58 13.62 -11.03
N VAL A 193 12.67 14.32 -10.65
CA VAL A 193 13.31 15.35 -11.49
C VAL A 193 13.85 14.77 -12.80
N SER A 194 14.42 13.57 -12.75
CA SER A 194 14.94 12.86 -13.93
C SER A 194 13.82 12.45 -14.89
N ASN A 195 12.62 12.18 -14.37
CA ASN A 195 11.43 11.86 -15.18
C ASN A 195 10.76 13.10 -15.79
N GLU A 196 10.85 14.27 -15.14
CA GLU A 196 10.34 15.54 -15.66
C GLU A 196 11.25 16.17 -16.74
N SER A 197 12.52 15.75 -16.82
CA SER A 197 13.53 16.26 -17.76
C SER A 197 13.69 15.44 -19.05
N GLY A 198 12.90 14.38 -19.22
CA GLY A 198 12.77 13.68 -20.50
C GLY A 198 12.18 14.59 -21.59
N PRO A 199 12.53 14.39 -22.87
CA PRO A 199 12.00 15.21 -23.95
C PRO A 199 10.47 15.12 -23.94
N ARG A 200 9.80 16.27 -23.89
CA ARG A 200 8.35 16.35 -24.08
C ARG A 200 8.04 15.72 -25.46
N PRO A 201 7.16 14.71 -25.55
CA PRO A 201 6.72 14.24 -26.85
C PRO A 201 5.93 15.37 -27.51
N GLY A 202 6.48 15.94 -28.59
CA GLY A 202 5.83 16.95 -29.40
C GLY A 202 6.36 18.38 -29.21
N ALA A 203 7.51 18.65 -29.83
CA ALA A 203 7.82 19.93 -30.46
C ALA A 203 8.41 19.63 -31.84
#